data_AF-A0A1Y2NND6-F1
#
_entry.id   AF-A0A1Y2NND6-F1
#
_cell.length_a   1.000
_cell.length_b   1.000
_cell.length_c   1.000
_cell.angle_alpha   90.00
_cell.angle_beta   90.00
_cell.angle_gamma   90.00
#
_symmetry.space_group_name_H-M   'P 1'
#
loop_
_entity.id
_entity.type
_entity.pdbx_description
1 polymer ?
#
loop_
_entity_poly.entity_id
_entity_poly.type
_entity_poly.pdbx_seq_one_letter_code
_entity_poly.pdbx_strand_id
1 'polypeptide(L)' 'MAKVNIALDAELVVEVMVLAGVGNPQDAVELVVRDYIQRGHRTEARVVPREDDARRPEPRPQDHQG' A
#
# COMPACT_ATOMS: atom_id res chain seq x y z
N MET A 1 -3.12 5.01 -17.38
CA MET A 1 -3.04 4.45 -16.01
C MET A 1 -4.37 4.64 -15.32
N ALA A 2 -4.85 3.64 -14.59
CA ALA A 2 -5.97 3.84 -13.68
C ALA A 2 -5.57 4.86 -12.61
N LYS A 3 -6.45 5.81 -12.28
CA LYS A 3 -6.22 6.81 -11.23
C LYS A 3 -6.85 6.33 -9.95
N VAL A 4 -6.10 6.39 -8.85
CA VAL A 4 -6.58 6.11 -7.50
C VAL A 4 -6.44 7.40 -6.69
N ASN A 5 -7.52 7.81 -6.03
CA ASN A 5 -7.51 8.97 -5.16
C ASN A 5 -7.33 8.51 -3.72
N ILE A 6 -6.32 9.04 -3.03
CA ILE A 6 -6.05 8.80 -1.62
C ILE A 6 -5.88 10.14 -0.91
N ALA A 7 -6.33 10.22 0.35
CA ALA A 7 -6.03 11.34 1.22
C ALA A 7 -4.80 10.99 2.06
N LEU A 8 -3.85 11.93 2.15
CA LEU A 8 -2.66 11.81 2.97
C LEU A 8 -2.51 13.08 3.79
N ASP A 9 -1.86 12.95 4.95
CA ASP A 9 -1.47 14.09 5.75
C ASP A 9 -0.43 14.93 4.98
N ALA A 10 -0.63 16.24 4.94
CA ALA A 10 0.24 17.14 4.20
C ALA A 10 1.64 17.24 4.81
N GLU A 11 1.75 17.19 6.14
CA GLU A 11 3.04 17.22 6.84
C GLU A 11 3.86 15.99 6.49
N LEU A 12 3.25 14.80 6.53
CA LEU A 12 3.90 13.56 6.12
C LEU A 12 4.44 13.63 4.68
N VAL A 13 3.63 14.13 3.75
CA VAL A 13 4.05 14.25 2.34
C VAL A 13 5.22 15.22 2.22
N VAL A 14 5.21 16.34 2.94
CA VAL A 14 6.32 17.31 2.95
C VAL A 14 7.59 16.70 3.52
N GLU A 15 7.52 15.96 4.63
CA GLU A 15 8.68 15.27 5.20
C GLU A 15 9.32 14.32 4.19
N VAL A 16 8.51 13.50 3.51
CA VAL A 16 8.98 12.58 2.46
C VAL A 16 9.60 13.35 1.31
N MET A 17 8.98 14.45 0.87
CA MET A 17 9.52 15.30 -0.20
C MET A 17 10.90 15.85 0.15
N VAL A 18 11.09 16.32 1.39
CA VAL A 18 12.39 16.82 1.89
C VAL A 18 13.42 15.69 1.92
N LEU A 19 13.07 14.53 2.48
CA LEU A 19 13.97 13.37 2.57
C LEU A 19 14.37 12.84 1.19
N ALA A 20 13.45 12.80 0.24
CA ALA A 20 13.67 12.31 -1.11
C ALA A 20 14.25 13.37 -2.06
N GLY A 21 14.30 14.65 -1.65
CA GLY A 21 14.79 15.75 -2.48
C GLY A 21 13.91 16.05 -3.70
N VAL A 22 12.59 15.83 -3.60
CA VAL A 22 11.64 16.02 -4.71
C VAL A 22 10.72 17.22 -4.47
N GLY A 23 10.34 17.89 -5.57
CA GLY A 23 9.55 19.13 -5.52
C GLY A 23 8.04 18.95 -5.63
N ASN A 24 7.53 17.71 -5.73
CA ASN A 24 6.09 17.48 -5.81
C ASN A 24 5.62 16.24 -5.00
N PRO A 25 4.38 16.29 -4.46
CA PRO A 25 3.78 15.19 -3.70
C PRO A 25 3.66 13.86 -4.45
N GLN A 26 3.38 13.90 -5.75
CA GLN A 26 3.12 12.69 -6.53
C GLN A 26 4.40 11.84 -6.65
N ASP A 27 5.51 12.48 -7.00
CA ASP A 27 6.81 11.82 -7.10
C ASP A 27 7.27 11.29 -5.74
N ALA A 28 7.01 12.03 -4.65
CA ALA A 28 7.31 11.57 -3.30
C ALA A 28 6.58 10.27 -2.98
N VAL A 29 5.27 10.20 -3.25
CA VAL A 29 4.48 8.98 -3.05
C VAL A 29 4.94 7.86 -3.97
N GLU A 30 5.23 8.16 -5.24
CA GLU A 30 5.66 7.15 -6.21
C GLU A 30 7.01 6.51 -5.82
N LEU A 31 7.97 7.32 -5.33
CA LEU A 31 9.25 6.83 -4.83
C LEU A 31 9.07 5.88 -3.64
N VAL A 32 8.23 6.24 -2.67
CA VAL A 32 7.96 5.40 -1.49
C VAL A 32 7.27 4.09 -1.90
N VAL A 33 6.27 4.14 -2.78
CA VAL A 33 5.57 2.92 -3.22
C VAL A 33 6.51 2.00 -4.01
N ARG A 34 7.38 2.55 -4.87
CA ARG A 34 8.37 1.76 -5.61
C ARG A 34 9.38 1.10 -4.67
N ASP A 35 9.91 1.86 -3.71
CA ASP A 35 10.83 1.33 -2.70
C ASP A 35 10.16 0.23 -1.85
N TYR A 36 8.91 0.43 -1.44
CA TYR A 36 8.11 -0.56 -0.71
C TYR A 36 7.97 -1.88 -1.47
N ILE A 37 7.66 -1.82 -2.78
CA ILE A 37 7.55 -3.01 -3.64
C ILE A 37 8.91 -3.68 -3.79
N GLN A 38 9.98 -2.91 -4.03
CA GLN A 38 11.34 -3.45 -4.19
C GLN A 38 11.85 -4.16 -2.92
N ARG A 39 11.46 -3.67 -1.74
CA ARG A 39 11.79 -4.29 -0.44
C ARG A 39 10.90 -5.49 -0.08
N GLY A 40 10.04 -5.94 -1.00
CA GLY A 40 9.16 -7.08 -0.79
C GLY A 40 8.06 -6.80 0.23
N HIS A 41 7.47 -5.60 0.16
CA HIS A 41 6.33 -5.19 0.99
C HIS A 41 6.63 -5.10 2.51
N ARG A 42 7.91 -4.94 2.89
CA ARG A 42 8.29 -4.78 4.30
C ARG A 42 7.96 -3.37 4.80
N THR A 43 6.92 -3.26 5.62
CA THR A 43 6.64 -2.06 6.42
C THR A 43 7.22 -2.23 7.82
N GLU A 44 8.31 -1.52 8.14
CA GLU A 44 8.99 -1.65 9.45
C GLU A 44 8.27 -0.89 10.58
N ALA A 45 7.41 0.09 10.23
CA ALA A 45 6.57 0.83 11.17
C ALA A 45 5.15 0.24 11.22
N ARG A 46 4.89 -0.59 12.23
CA ARG A 46 3.57 -0.92 12.84
C ARG A 46 2.35 -0.72 11.94
N VAL A 47 2.07 -1.71 11.10
CA VAL A 47 0.67 -2.01 10.76
C VAL A 47 0.04 -2.51 12.06
N VAL A 48 -0.66 -1.64 12.80
CA VAL A 48 -1.72 -2.13 13.70
C VAL A 48 -2.65 -2.92 12.77
N PRO A 49 -2.93 -4.20 13.04
CA PRO A 49 -3.84 -4.96 12.20
C PRO A 49 -5.16 -4.21 12.16
N ARG A 50 -5.48 -3.63 11.01
CA ARG A 50 -6.88 -3.34 10.70
C ARG A 50 -7.48 -4.71 10.44
N GLU A 51 -8.39 -5.12 11.32
CA GLU A 51 -9.29 -6.24 11.07
C GLU A 51 -10.17 -5.87 9.87
N ASP A 52 -9.61 -5.94 8.67
CA ASP A 52 -10.40 -6.02 7.43
C ASP A 52 -10.42 -7.49 7.02
N ASP A 53 -11.36 -8.16 7.68
CA ASP A 53 -12.21 -9.22 7.15
C ASP A 53 -12.44 -9.09 5.63
N ALA A 54 -11.59 -9.74 4.84
CA ALA A 54 -11.95 -10.27 3.53
C ALA A 54 -10.84 -11.19 3.02
N ARG A 55 -10.50 -12.22 3.81
CA ARG A 55 -9.95 -13.44 3.21
C ARG A 55 -11.06 -13.99 2.31
N ARG A 56 -10.99 -13.68 1.01
CA ARG A 56 -11.79 -14.34 -0.02
C ARG A 56 -11.60 -15.85 0.14
N PRO A 57 -12.62 -16.64 0.50
CA PRO A 57 -12.46 -18.09 0.49
C PRO A 57 -12.35 -18.53 -0.97
N GLU A 58 -11.31 -19.30 -1.29
CA GLU A 58 -11.31 -20.14 -2.49
C GLU A 58 -12.60 -20.98 -2.52
N PRO A 59 -13.28 -21.09 -3.67
CA PRO A 59 -14.33 -22.09 -3.80
C PRO A 59 -13.68 -23.47 -3.69
N ARG A 60 -13.94 -24.18 -2.59
CA ARG A 60 -13.64 -25.61 -2.48
C ARG A 60 -14.39 -26.34 -3.60
N PRO A 61 -13.76 -27.29 -4.32
CA PRO A 61 -14.49 -28.17 -5.23
C PRO A 61 -15.57 -28.92 -4.45
N GLN A 62 -16.79 -28.95 -4.98
CA GLN A 62 -17.90 -29.68 -4.36
C GLN A 62 -17.61 -31.18 -4.44
N ASP A 63 -17.70 -31.84 -3.30
CA ASP A 63 -17.78 -33.30 -3.23
C ASP A 63 -19.05 -33.75 -3.98
N HIS A 64 -18.88 -34.41 -5.11
CA HIS A 64 -19.93 -35.24 -5.70
C HIS A 64 -19.78 -36.64 -5.14
N GLN A 65 -20.56 -36.93 -4.08
CA GLN A 65 -20.95 -38.30 -3.76
C GLN A 65 -22.01 -38.77 -4.77
N GLY A 66 -21.76 -39.95 -5.35
CA GLY A 66 -22.64 -40.66 -6.28
C GLY A 66 -21.91 -41.84 -6.90
#